data_AF-A0A6P0X7N2-F1
#
_entry.id   AF-A0A6P0X7N2-F1
#
_cell.length_a   1.000
_cell.length_b   1.000
_cell.length_c   1.000
_cell.angle_alpha   90.00
_cell.angle_beta   90.00
_cell.angle_gamma   90.00
#
_symmetry.space_group_name_H-M   'P 1'
#
loop_
_entity.id
_entity.type
_entity.pdbx_description
1 polymer ?
#
loop_
_entity_poly.entity_id
_entity_poly.type
_entity_poly.pdbx_seq_one_letter_code
_entity_poly.pdbx_strand_id
1 'polypeptide(L)'
;TNFMIRDRRMQQLIAKDKEPITPFIDKVRQLYTDYGVSTILVIGGSGDYFDVADTVIAMDNFQPTDVTTQAKEIAQQHRTERTSEGGQQFGKITPRIPLPESIDPSRGHRDIKLRVRDVDEVVFGMEEIDLGAVEQIVERGQLRAIAEAIVYAKRQDINGRYTLPEILQQVMTDIETQGLDILTPFPQGDLVKFRRFELAAALNRLRTLKVLDNG
;
A
#
# COMPACT_ATOMS: atom_id res chain seq x y z
N THR A 1 -0.96 -4.72 17.59
CA THR A 1 -0.93 -3.33 18.12
C THR A 1 0.45 -2.71 18.09
N ASN A 2 1.54 -3.48 18.17
CA ASN A 2 2.93 -2.98 18.25
C ASN A 2 3.34 -1.98 17.16
N PHE A 3 2.77 -2.06 15.95
CA PHE A 3 3.03 -1.07 14.90
C PHE A 3 2.37 0.28 15.17
N MET A 4 1.18 0.34 15.76
CA MET A 4 0.45 1.58 15.91
C MET A 4 1.04 2.46 17.01
N ILE A 5 1.35 1.84 18.15
CA ILE A 5 1.69 2.53 19.37
C ILE A 5 2.71 1.73 20.18
N ARG A 6 3.52 2.46 20.93
CA ARG A 6 4.40 1.92 21.95
C ARG A 6 4.30 2.80 23.19
N ASP A 7 3.59 2.32 24.21
CA ASP A 7 3.37 3.11 25.43
C ASP A 7 4.64 3.31 26.26
N ARG A 8 4.56 4.20 27.24
CA ARG A 8 5.69 4.54 28.12
C ARG A 8 6.22 3.35 28.91
N ARG A 9 5.36 2.43 29.37
CA ARG A 9 5.76 1.26 30.17
C ARG A 9 6.59 0.31 29.30
N MET A 10 6.18 0.11 28.05
CA MET A 10 6.93 -0.67 27.08
C MET A 10 8.28 -0.04 26.74
N GLN A 11 8.34 1.29 26.62
CA GLN A 11 9.62 2.00 26.43
C GLN A 11 10.57 1.86 27.63
N GLN A 12 10.05 1.77 28.87
CA GLN A 12 10.85 1.53 30.06
C GLN A 12 11.35 0.08 30.15
N LEU A 13 10.51 -0.88 29.77
CA LEU A 13 10.82 -2.30 29.87
C LEU A 13 11.81 -2.74 28.79
N ILE A 14 11.63 -2.27 27.56
CA ILE A 14 12.44 -2.66 26.41
C ILE A 14 13.12 -1.40 25.85
N ALA A 15 14.44 -1.33 25.96
CA ALA A 15 15.22 -0.24 25.40
C ALA A 15 15.06 -0.14 23.87
N LYS A 16 15.16 1.08 23.32
CA LYS A 16 14.89 1.34 21.89
C LYS A 16 15.79 0.54 20.94
N ASP A 17 17.06 0.34 21.29
CA ASP A 17 18.03 -0.45 20.53
C ASP A 17 17.62 -1.94 20.39
N LYS A 18 16.73 -2.42 21.26
CA LYS A 18 16.17 -3.78 21.24
C LYS A 18 14.76 -3.84 20.64
N GLU A 19 14.20 -2.71 20.22
CA GLU A 19 12.90 -2.62 19.56
C GLU A 19 13.08 -2.26 18.08
N PRO A 20 12.96 -3.23 17.16
CA PRO A 20 13.19 -2.97 15.74
C PRO A 20 12.08 -2.12 15.10
N ILE A 21 10.91 -2.02 15.74
CA ILE A 21 9.76 -1.30 15.21
C ILE A 21 9.79 0.15 15.71
N THR A 22 9.67 1.10 14.79
CA THR A 22 9.27 2.47 15.14
C THR A 22 7.76 2.57 14.97
N PRO A 23 7.01 2.95 16.02
CA PRO A 23 5.56 2.96 15.97
C PRO A 23 5.06 4.05 15.01
N PHE A 24 3.92 3.79 14.38
CA PHE A 24 3.32 4.63 13.35
C PHE A 24 3.02 6.04 13.87
N ILE A 25 2.57 6.18 15.11
CA ILE A 25 2.36 7.49 15.75
C ILE A 25 3.61 8.38 15.72
N ASP A 26 4.81 7.80 15.74
CA ASP A 26 6.06 8.58 15.70
C ASP A 26 6.49 8.94 14.26
N LYS A 27 5.89 8.31 13.25
CA LYS A 27 6.16 8.56 11.82
C LYS A 27 5.02 9.30 11.10
N VAL A 28 3.79 9.28 11.62
CA VAL A 28 2.61 9.80 10.92
C VAL A 28 2.70 11.30 10.65
N ARG A 29 3.25 12.09 11.58
CA ARG A 29 3.46 13.52 11.35
C ARG A 29 4.48 13.77 10.23
N GLN A 30 5.53 12.95 10.18
CA GLN A 30 6.59 13.07 9.17
C GLN A 30 6.10 12.70 7.76
N LEU A 31 5.16 11.76 7.63
CA LEU A 31 4.48 11.50 6.34
C LEU A 31 3.81 12.76 5.79
N TYR A 32 3.17 13.55 6.65
CA TYR A 32 2.55 14.80 6.26
C TYR A 32 3.59 15.89 5.97
N THR A 33 4.54 16.14 6.88
CA THR A 33 5.50 17.25 6.72
C THR A 33 6.49 17.04 5.59
N ASP A 34 6.92 15.80 5.35
CA ASP A 34 8.01 15.52 4.41
C ASP A 34 7.46 15.13 3.02
N TYR A 35 6.29 14.47 2.97
CA TYR A 35 5.72 13.92 1.74
C TYR A 35 4.31 14.44 1.42
N GLY A 36 3.72 15.29 2.25
CA GLY A 36 2.37 15.82 2.04
C GLY A 36 1.27 14.76 2.13
N VAL A 37 1.54 13.62 2.77
CA VAL A 37 0.58 12.51 2.88
C VAL A 37 -0.29 12.68 4.12
N SER A 38 -1.55 13.05 3.91
CA SER A 38 -2.57 13.06 4.96
C SER A 38 -2.98 11.65 5.36
N THR A 39 -3.32 11.46 6.63
CA THR A 39 -3.76 10.17 7.19
C THR A 39 -5.11 10.34 7.88
N ILE A 40 -6.07 9.47 7.54
CA ILE A 40 -7.31 9.29 8.30
C ILE A 40 -7.18 7.96 9.04
N LEU A 41 -7.41 7.98 10.36
CA LEU A 41 -7.25 6.80 11.20
C LEU A 41 -8.45 6.64 12.13
N VAL A 42 -9.06 5.46 12.11
CA VAL A 42 -10.09 5.09 13.09
C VAL A 42 -9.40 4.49 14.32
N ILE A 43 -9.62 5.10 15.49
CA ILE A 43 -9.08 4.66 16.77
C ILE A 43 -10.17 4.61 17.84
N GLY A 44 -10.08 3.64 18.74
CA GLY A 44 -10.94 3.56 19.93
C GLY A 44 -10.23 3.12 21.21
N GLY A 45 -9.00 2.58 21.10
CA GLY A 45 -8.27 2.00 22.23
C GLY A 45 -7.06 2.80 22.72
N SER A 46 -6.79 3.98 22.17
CA SER A 46 -5.64 4.80 22.57
C SER A 46 -5.88 6.29 22.31
N GLY A 47 -5.61 7.11 23.32
CA GLY A 47 -5.65 8.58 23.23
C GLY A 47 -4.32 9.22 22.81
N ASP A 48 -3.23 8.46 22.68
CA ASP A 48 -1.90 9.01 22.35
C ASP A 48 -1.92 9.79 21.03
N TYR A 49 -2.75 9.38 20.07
CA TYR A 49 -2.86 10.04 18.77
C TYR A 49 -3.43 11.47 18.87
N PHE A 50 -4.05 11.87 19.99
CA PHE A 50 -4.47 13.25 20.20
C PHE A 50 -3.29 14.22 20.18
N ASP A 51 -2.09 13.78 20.59
CA ASP A 51 -0.87 14.60 20.55
C ASP A 51 -0.52 15.03 19.11
N VAL A 52 -0.71 14.13 18.15
CA VAL A 52 -0.28 14.33 16.76
C VAL A 52 -1.39 14.66 15.78
N ALA A 53 -2.66 14.40 16.11
CA ALA A 53 -3.79 14.64 15.22
C ALA A 53 -4.07 16.14 15.00
N ASP A 54 -4.42 16.52 13.77
CA ASP A 54 -4.87 17.88 13.45
C ASP A 54 -6.38 18.05 13.64
N THR A 55 -7.15 16.98 13.43
CA THR A 55 -8.61 16.94 13.60
C THR A 55 -9.01 15.64 14.27
N VAL A 56 -9.94 15.71 15.23
CA VAL A 56 -10.50 14.55 15.92
C VAL A 56 -12.01 14.57 15.78
N ILE A 57 -12.56 13.55 15.13
CA ILE A 57 -14.00 13.38 14.96
C ILE A 57 -14.44 12.21 15.82
N ALA A 58 -15.38 12.46 16.74
CA ALA A 58 -16.07 11.41 17.47
C ALA A 58 -17.33 10.99 16.71
N MET A 59 -17.59 9.69 16.69
CA MET A 59 -18.85 9.13 16.19
C MET A 59 -19.67 8.66 17.39
N ASP A 60 -20.83 9.27 17.62
CA ASP A 60 -21.80 8.83 18.64
C ASP A 60 -23.17 8.64 17.98
N ASN A 61 -23.81 7.49 18.18
CA ASN A 61 -25.09 7.14 17.54
C ASN A 61 -25.11 7.42 16.03
N PHE A 62 -24.02 7.10 15.33
CA PHE A 62 -23.79 7.38 13.90
C PHE A 62 -23.76 8.87 13.51
N GLN A 63 -23.60 9.78 14.47
CA GLN A 63 -23.47 11.21 14.24
C GLN A 63 -22.01 11.66 14.47
N PRO A 64 -21.37 12.31 13.48
CA PRO A 64 -20.03 12.85 13.64
C PRO A 64 -20.05 14.17 14.40
N THR A 65 -19.13 14.34 15.34
CA THR A 65 -18.90 15.61 16.04
C THR A 65 -17.40 15.92 16.05
N ASP A 66 -17.03 17.15 15.68
CA ASP A 66 -15.66 17.64 15.85
C ASP A 66 -15.38 17.86 17.33
N VAL A 67 -14.47 17.06 17.89
CA VAL A 67 -14.03 17.10 19.29
C VAL A 67 -12.56 17.48 19.40
N THR A 68 -12.01 18.15 18.38
CA THR A 68 -10.57 18.47 18.31
C THR A 68 -10.09 19.27 19.51
N THR A 69 -10.83 20.32 19.92
CA THR A 69 -10.47 21.14 21.08
C THR A 69 -10.42 20.29 22.36
N GLN A 70 -11.47 19.51 22.62
CA GLN A 70 -11.54 18.63 23.77
C GLN A 70 -10.41 17.59 23.78
N ALA A 71 -10.10 16.99 22.63
CA ALA A 71 -9.00 16.03 22.51
C ALA A 71 -7.64 16.66 22.82
N LYS A 72 -7.39 17.91 22.37
CA LYS A 72 -6.16 18.65 22.67
C LYS A 72 -6.07 19.04 24.15
N GLU A 73 -7.17 19.42 24.78
CA GLU A 73 -7.23 19.68 26.21
C GLU A 73 -6.87 18.42 27.02
N ILE A 74 -7.46 17.27 26.67
CA ILE A 74 -7.16 15.99 27.31
C ILE A 74 -5.68 15.62 27.16
N ALA A 75 -5.12 15.75 25.96
CA ALA A 75 -3.70 15.49 25.71
C ALA A 75 -2.78 16.39 26.55
N GLN A 76 -3.17 17.65 26.77
CA GLN A 76 -2.41 18.57 27.61
C GLN A 76 -2.51 18.24 29.11
N GLN A 77 -3.68 17.80 29.58
CA GLN A 77 -3.90 17.39 30.97
C GLN A 77 -3.22 16.06 31.30
N HIS A 78 -3.20 15.14 30.35
CA HIS A 78 -2.66 13.80 30.47
C HIS A 78 -1.52 13.59 29.47
N ARG A 79 -0.46 14.39 29.61
CA ARG A 79 0.70 14.29 28.71
C ARG A 79 1.26 12.89 28.73
N THR A 80 1.39 12.31 27.54
CA THR A 80 2.12 11.07 27.38
C THR A 80 3.60 11.38 27.70
N GLU A 81 4.18 10.75 28.72
CA GLU A 81 5.63 10.85 29.00
C GLU A 81 6.47 10.03 28.00
N ARG A 82 5.90 9.76 26.82
CA ARG A 82 6.55 8.98 25.78
C ARG A 82 7.69 9.77 25.16
N THR A 83 8.74 9.04 24.80
CA THR A 83 9.81 9.59 23.98
C THR A 83 9.49 9.30 22.52
N SER A 84 9.57 10.31 21.64
CA SER A 84 9.40 10.08 20.19
C SER A 84 10.58 9.28 19.64
N GLU A 85 10.28 8.20 18.93
CA GLU A 85 11.28 7.29 18.36
C GLU A 85 11.40 7.42 16.83
N GLY A 86 10.70 8.39 16.24
CA GLY A 86 10.56 8.58 14.80
C GLY A 86 11.73 9.30 14.12
N GLY A 87 12.66 9.86 14.89
CA GLY A 87 13.70 10.76 14.38
C GLY A 87 13.14 12.12 13.95
N GLN A 88 13.88 12.85 13.12
CA GLN A 88 13.47 14.18 12.63
C GLN A 88 12.75 14.15 11.28
N GLN A 89 12.97 13.10 10.47
CA GLN A 89 12.45 12.96 9.11
C GLN A 89 11.90 11.55 8.91
N PHE A 90 10.96 11.39 7.97
CA PHE A 90 10.39 10.09 7.62
C PHE A 90 11.48 9.15 7.09
N GLY A 91 12.39 9.68 6.28
CA GLY A 91 13.44 8.95 5.57
C GLY A 91 13.23 9.01 4.06
N LYS A 92 14.14 8.42 3.28
CA LYS A 92 14.01 8.35 1.81
C LYS A 92 13.20 7.13 1.40
N ILE A 93 12.27 7.31 0.47
CA ILE A 93 11.55 6.18 -0.15
C ILE A 93 12.35 5.70 -1.35
N THR A 94 12.95 4.50 -1.25
CA THR A 94 13.75 3.92 -2.32
C THR A 94 12.84 3.27 -3.37
N PRO A 95 12.86 3.73 -4.64
CA PRO A 95 12.11 3.07 -5.69
C PRO A 95 12.77 1.73 -6.04
N ARG A 96 11.94 0.70 -6.25
CA ARG A 96 12.39 -0.66 -6.59
C ARG A 96 12.35 -0.87 -8.10
N ILE A 97 13.33 -1.58 -8.65
CA ILE A 97 13.37 -1.96 -10.07
C ILE A 97 13.03 -3.46 -10.18
N PRO A 98 11.86 -3.84 -10.72
CA PRO A 98 11.48 -5.25 -10.86
C PRO A 98 12.35 -5.97 -11.89
N LEU A 99 12.80 -7.18 -11.53
CA LEU A 99 13.60 -8.03 -12.40
C LEU A 99 12.72 -8.87 -13.33
N PRO A 100 12.94 -8.84 -14.65
CA PRO A 100 12.07 -9.50 -15.62
C PRO A 100 11.90 -11.00 -15.38
N GLU A 101 12.95 -11.71 -15.02
CA GLU A 101 12.97 -13.16 -14.80
C GLU A 101 12.13 -13.61 -13.58
N SER A 102 11.73 -12.66 -12.74
CA SER A 102 10.98 -12.93 -11.51
C SER A 102 9.46 -12.89 -11.69
N ILE A 103 9.00 -12.56 -12.90
CA ILE A 103 7.59 -12.42 -13.26
C ILE A 103 7.32 -13.30 -14.47
N ASP A 104 6.73 -14.47 -14.23
CA ASP A 104 6.45 -15.46 -15.26
C ASP A 104 4.94 -15.80 -15.29
N PRO A 105 4.20 -15.38 -16.33
CA PRO A 105 2.80 -15.72 -16.49
C PRO A 105 2.57 -17.14 -17.05
N SER A 106 3.62 -17.90 -17.36
CA SER A 106 3.50 -19.19 -18.03
C SER A 106 3.13 -20.35 -17.09
N ARG A 107 2.51 -21.40 -17.65
CA ARG A 107 2.24 -22.65 -16.93
C ARG A 107 2.12 -23.83 -17.89
N GLY A 108 3.05 -24.78 -17.77
CA GLY A 108 3.13 -25.95 -18.65
C GLY A 108 3.40 -25.51 -20.09
N HIS A 109 2.53 -25.91 -21.03
CA HIS A 109 2.63 -25.53 -22.45
C HIS A 109 1.98 -24.18 -22.81
N ARG A 110 1.50 -23.41 -21.82
CA ARG A 110 0.85 -22.11 -22.07
C ARG A 110 1.79 -20.97 -21.67
N ASP A 111 2.06 -20.08 -22.63
CA ASP A 111 2.88 -18.88 -22.39
C ASP A 111 2.22 -17.91 -21.39
N ILE A 112 0.88 -17.88 -21.35
CA ILE A 112 0.11 -17.08 -20.40
C ILE A 112 -0.98 -17.95 -19.80
N LYS A 113 -1.00 -18.01 -18.47
CA LYS A 113 -2.04 -18.64 -17.67
C LYS A 113 -2.54 -17.67 -16.61
N LEU A 114 -3.67 -17.02 -16.92
CA LEU A 114 -4.41 -16.20 -15.98
C LEU A 114 -5.71 -16.89 -15.60
N ARG A 115 -6.10 -16.79 -14.32
CA ARG A 115 -7.45 -17.16 -13.87
C ARG A 115 -7.82 -16.30 -12.65
N VAL A 116 -8.98 -15.68 -12.76
CA VAL A 116 -9.64 -14.93 -11.67
C VAL A 116 -10.88 -15.72 -11.27
N ARG A 117 -11.04 -16.02 -9.98
CA ARG A 117 -12.22 -16.74 -9.46
C ARG A 117 -13.12 -15.84 -8.65
N ASP A 118 -12.52 -14.93 -7.88
CA ASP A 118 -13.24 -13.90 -7.15
C ASP A 118 -12.48 -12.57 -7.17
N VAL A 119 -12.76 -11.67 -6.22
CA VAL A 119 -12.10 -10.35 -6.10
C VAL A 119 -10.83 -10.37 -5.22
N ASP A 120 -10.47 -11.52 -4.67
CA ASP A 120 -9.42 -11.69 -3.67
C ASP A 120 -8.19 -12.44 -4.18
N GLU A 121 -8.25 -13.12 -5.34
CA GLU A 121 -7.14 -13.94 -5.81
C GLU A 121 -7.03 -14.01 -7.34
N VAL A 122 -5.79 -13.94 -7.83
CA VAL A 122 -5.42 -14.17 -9.23
C VAL A 122 -4.41 -15.30 -9.34
N VAL A 123 -4.72 -16.32 -10.15
CA VAL A 123 -3.70 -17.26 -10.63
C VAL A 123 -2.91 -16.60 -11.75
N PHE A 124 -1.60 -16.49 -11.58
CA PHE A 124 -0.66 -15.90 -12.52
C PHE A 124 0.48 -16.90 -12.81
N GLY A 125 0.39 -17.59 -13.95
CA GLY A 125 1.34 -18.66 -14.27
C GLY A 125 1.27 -19.81 -13.28
N MET A 126 2.39 -20.04 -12.59
CA MET A 126 2.53 -21.02 -11.51
C MET A 126 2.17 -20.45 -10.13
N GLU A 127 2.01 -19.14 -10.02
CA GLU A 127 1.77 -18.44 -8.75
C GLU A 127 0.30 -18.10 -8.53
N GLU A 128 -0.03 -17.90 -7.26
CA GLU A 128 -1.31 -17.36 -6.78
C GLU A 128 -1.03 -16.03 -6.07
N ILE A 129 -1.62 -14.95 -6.56
CA ILE A 129 -1.50 -13.60 -6.01
C ILE A 129 -2.72 -13.34 -5.14
N ASP A 130 -2.53 -13.41 -3.82
CA ASP A 130 -3.54 -13.07 -2.82
C ASP A 130 -3.68 -11.54 -2.70
N LEU A 131 -4.87 -11.04 -3.05
CA LEU A 131 -5.31 -9.66 -3.02
C LEU A 131 -6.43 -9.43 -2.00
N GLY A 132 -6.74 -10.39 -1.11
CA GLY A 132 -7.83 -10.27 -0.15
C GLY A 132 -7.67 -9.08 0.83
N ALA A 133 -6.43 -8.65 1.07
CA ALA A 133 -6.12 -7.45 1.86
C ALA A 133 -6.16 -6.13 1.05
N VAL A 134 -6.57 -6.17 -0.22
CA VAL A 134 -6.73 -4.99 -1.11
C VAL A 134 -8.23 -4.73 -1.31
N GLU A 135 -8.91 -4.40 -0.21
CA GLU A 135 -10.38 -4.25 -0.11
C GLU A 135 -11.01 -3.24 -1.09
N GLN A 136 -10.18 -2.38 -1.70
CA GLN A 136 -10.63 -1.38 -2.67
C GLN A 136 -10.90 -1.98 -4.06
N ILE A 137 -10.55 -3.25 -4.26
CA ILE A 137 -10.98 -3.99 -5.45
C ILE A 137 -12.37 -4.58 -5.18
N VAL A 138 -13.33 -4.17 -6.01
CA VAL A 138 -14.75 -4.48 -5.79
C VAL A 138 -15.35 -5.37 -6.88
N GLU A 139 -14.62 -5.60 -7.97
CA GLU A 139 -15.13 -6.33 -9.13
C GLU A 139 -14.08 -7.24 -9.78
N ARG A 140 -14.52 -8.41 -10.25
CA ARG A 140 -13.67 -9.42 -10.91
C ARG A 140 -12.99 -8.90 -12.18
N GLY A 141 -13.67 -8.04 -12.94
CA GLY A 141 -13.11 -7.41 -14.13
C GLY A 141 -11.88 -6.53 -13.83
N GLN A 142 -11.78 -5.98 -12.62
CA GLN A 142 -10.60 -5.24 -12.18
C GLN A 142 -9.42 -6.19 -11.97
N LEU A 143 -9.61 -7.34 -11.30
CA LEU A 143 -8.55 -8.35 -11.12
C LEU A 143 -8.07 -8.88 -12.46
N ARG A 144 -8.99 -9.11 -13.38
CA ARG A 144 -8.65 -9.56 -14.73
C ARG A 144 -7.81 -8.52 -15.46
N ALA A 145 -8.23 -7.26 -15.44
CA ALA A 145 -7.48 -6.15 -16.03
C ALA A 145 -6.10 -5.96 -15.36
N ILE A 146 -5.99 -6.10 -14.04
CA ILE A 146 -4.72 -6.05 -13.32
C ILE A 146 -3.79 -7.18 -13.77
N ALA A 147 -4.31 -8.41 -13.89
CA ALA A 147 -3.52 -9.56 -14.32
C ALA A 147 -2.97 -9.39 -15.75
N GLU A 148 -3.81 -8.93 -16.68
CA GLU A 148 -3.40 -8.59 -18.05
C GLU A 148 -2.42 -7.42 -18.06
N ALA A 149 -2.59 -6.42 -17.18
CA ALA A 149 -1.66 -5.30 -17.06
C ALA A 149 -0.28 -5.73 -16.56
N ILE A 150 -0.17 -6.74 -15.69
CA ILE A 150 1.13 -7.32 -15.33
C ILE A 150 1.79 -7.98 -16.55
N VAL A 151 1.03 -8.73 -17.35
CA VAL A 151 1.54 -9.34 -18.60
C VAL A 151 1.97 -8.27 -19.61
N TYR A 152 1.18 -7.22 -19.78
CA TYR A 152 1.48 -6.08 -20.64
C TYR A 152 2.77 -5.38 -20.18
N ALA A 153 2.85 -4.99 -18.91
CA ALA A 153 4.03 -4.36 -18.32
C ALA A 153 5.28 -5.24 -18.47
N LYS A 154 5.12 -6.55 -18.29
CA LYS A 154 6.19 -7.54 -18.47
C LYS A 154 6.78 -7.56 -19.89
N ARG A 155 5.96 -7.28 -20.90
CA ARG A 155 6.37 -7.25 -22.31
C ARG A 155 7.00 -5.92 -22.73
N GLN A 156 6.54 -4.81 -22.16
CA GLN A 156 6.96 -3.46 -22.57
C GLN A 156 8.10 -2.92 -21.70
N ASP A 157 7.87 -2.79 -20.39
CA ASP A 157 8.67 -1.91 -19.53
C ASP A 157 9.46 -2.65 -18.44
N ILE A 158 9.03 -3.85 -18.02
CA ILE A 158 9.77 -4.64 -17.01
C ILE A 158 10.97 -5.30 -17.68
N ASN A 159 12.06 -4.54 -17.74
CA ASN A 159 13.32 -4.92 -18.39
C ASN A 159 14.53 -4.78 -17.45
N GLY A 160 14.30 -4.57 -16.14
CA GLY A 160 15.35 -4.39 -15.14
C GLY A 160 16.00 -3.00 -15.13
N ARG A 161 15.40 -2.00 -15.80
CA ARG A 161 15.91 -0.62 -15.83
C ARG A 161 14.95 0.39 -15.21
N TYR A 162 13.66 0.25 -15.48
CA TYR A 162 12.64 1.15 -14.99
C TYR A 162 12.20 0.80 -13.58
N THR A 163 11.96 1.83 -12.78
CA THR A 163 11.41 1.68 -11.43
C THR A 163 9.93 1.31 -11.48
N LEU A 164 9.45 0.66 -10.42
CA LEU A 164 8.04 0.30 -10.30
C LEU A 164 7.10 1.52 -10.48
N PRO A 165 7.35 2.72 -9.89
CA PRO A 165 6.52 3.90 -10.16
C PRO A 165 6.49 4.32 -11.64
N GLU A 166 7.61 4.24 -12.36
CA GLU A 166 7.67 4.59 -13.79
C GLU A 166 6.87 3.60 -14.64
N ILE A 167 7.03 2.29 -14.38
CA ILE A 167 6.27 1.23 -15.05
C ILE A 167 4.76 1.42 -14.82
N LEU A 168 4.36 1.64 -13.56
CA LEU A 168 2.95 1.87 -13.23
C LEU A 168 2.41 3.11 -13.95
N GLN A 169 3.20 4.19 -14.01
CA GLN A 169 2.80 5.41 -14.71
C GLN A 169 2.60 5.16 -16.21
N GLN A 170 3.53 4.44 -16.86
CA GLN A 170 3.47 4.13 -18.28
C GLN A 170 2.23 3.29 -18.60
N VAL A 171 1.99 2.21 -17.85
CA VAL A 171 0.81 1.34 -18.04
C VAL A 171 -0.49 2.14 -17.90
N MET A 172 -0.60 3.01 -16.88
CA MET A 172 -1.80 3.82 -16.71
C MET A 172 -1.97 4.85 -17.84
N THR A 173 -0.88 5.44 -18.34
CA THR A 173 -0.91 6.36 -19.49
C THR A 173 -1.35 5.64 -20.76
N ASP A 174 -0.89 4.42 -20.99
CA ASP A 174 -1.30 3.63 -22.16
C ASP A 174 -2.79 3.26 -22.08
N ILE A 175 -3.28 2.85 -20.91
CA ILE A 175 -4.71 2.57 -20.69
C ILE A 175 -5.56 3.83 -20.92
N GLU A 176 -5.11 5.00 -20.46
CA GLU A 176 -5.85 6.25 -20.61
C GLU A 176 -5.92 6.71 -22.08
N THR A 177 -4.86 6.47 -22.85
CA THR A 177 -4.77 6.93 -24.24
C THR A 177 -5.38 5.96 -25.24
N GLN A 178 -5.29 4.64 -24.99
CA GLN A 178 -5.68 3.59 -25.93
C GLN A 178 -6.86 2.73 -25.44
N GLY A 179 -7.32 2.94 -24.20
CA GLY A 179 -8.35 2.13 -23.57
C GLY A 179 -7.80 0.82 -22.99
N LEU A 180 -8.67 0.03 -22.35
CA LEU A 180 -8.29 -1.23 -21.69
C LEU A 180 -7.87 -2.32 -22.68
N ASP A 181 -8.31 -2.23 -23.94
CA ASP A 181 -8.02 -3.23 -24.96
C ASP A 181 -6.51 -3.36 -25.24
N ILE A 182 -5.71 -2.32 -24.96
CA ILE A 182 -4.23 -2.33 -25.10
C ILE A 182 -3.56 -3.43 -24.27
N LEU A 183 -4.21 -3.88 -23.19
CA LEU A 183 -3.68 -4.89 -22.29
C LEU A 183 -3.73 -6.30 -22.89
N THR A 184 -4.51 -6.50 -23.95
CA THR A 184 -4.82 -7.82 -24.49
C THR A 184 -4.63 -7.87 -26.02
N PRO A 185 -4.31 -9.04 -26.62
CA PRO A 185 -4.14 -9.12 -28.07
C PRO A 185 -5.41 -8.86 -28.89
N PHE A 186 -6.58 -9.06 -28.27
CA PHE A 186 -7.90 -8.85 -28.87
C PHE A 186 -8.83 -8.24 -27.82
N PRO A 187 -9.76 -7.35 -28.19
CA PRO A 187 -10.69 -6.70 -27.24
C PRO A 187 -11.43 -7.71 -26.35
N GLN A 188 -11.52 -7.40 -25.05
CA GLN A 188 -12.24 -8.20 -24.06
C GLN A 188 -13.29 -7.35 -23.36
N GLY A 189 -14.55 -7.79 -23.41
CA GLY A 189 -15.68 -7.05 -22.84
C GLY A 189 -15.83 -7.16 -21.31
N ASP A 190 -14.91 -7.81 -20.63
CA ASP A 190 -14.95 -8.07 -19.18
C ASP A 190 -13.80 -7.44 -18.39
N LEU A 191 -13.07 -6.49 -19.00
CA LEU A 191 -12.04 -5.70 -18.31
C LEU A 191 -12.65 -4.44 -17.69
N VAL A 192 -12.25 -4.14 -16.45
CA VAL A 192 -12.71 -2.95 -15.71
C VAL A 192 -11.51 -2.12 -15.24
N LYS A 193 -11.65 -0.80 -15.31
CA LYS A 193 -10.59 0.14 -14.92
C LYS A 193 -10.22 -0.04 -13.44
N PHE A 194 -8.92 0.00 -13.17
CA PHE A 194 -8.32 -0.06 -11.83
C PHE A 194 -7.38 1.13 -11.64
N ARG A 195 -6.92 1.39 -10.42
CA ARG A 195 -5.93 2.46 -10.15
C ARG A 195 -4.54 1.84 -10.07
N ARG A 196 -3.52 2.65 -10.31
CA ARG A 196 -2.11 2.22 -10.21
C ARG A 196 -1.76 1.51 -8.89
N PHE A 197 -2.47 1.82 -7.80
CA PHE A 197 -2.23 1.23 -6.49
C PHE A 197 -2.60 -0.25 -6.43
N GLU A 198 -3.68 -0.67 -7.09
CA GLU A 198 -4.07 -2.08 -7.15
C GLU A 198 -3.05 -2.89 -7.97
N LEU A 199 -2.60 -2.34 -9.10
CA LEU A 199 -1.53 -2.95 -9.90
C LEU A 199 -0.21 -3.05 -9.12
N ALA A 200 0.15 -1.99 -8.40
CA ALA A 200 1.32 -2.01 -7.51
C ALA A 200 1.17 -3.08 -6.42
N ALA A 201 -0.01 -3.19 -5.81
CA ALA A 201 -0.29 -4.16 -4.77
C ALA A 201 -0.16 -5.60 -5.28
N ALA A 202 -0.69 -5.89 -6.48
CA ALA A 202 -0.58 -7.20 -7.12
C ALA A 202 0.87 -7.58 -7.43
N LEU A 203 1.65 -6.67 -8.04
CA LEU A 203 3.08 -6.90 -8.27
C LEU A 203 3.82 -7.17 -6.96
N ASN A 204 3.56 -6.37 -5.92
CA ASN A 204 4.21 -6.51 -4.61
C ASN A 204 3.84 -7.78 -3.84
N ARG A 205 2.75 -8.44 -4.23
CA ARG A 205 2.26 -9.69 -3.63
C ARG A 205 2.59 -10.93 -4.46
N LEU A 206 3.14 -10.75 -5.66
CA LEU A 206 3.70 -11.85 -6.43
C LEU A 206 4.94 -12.40 -5.71
N ARG A 207 4.83 -13.62 -5.19
CA ARG A 207 5.85 -14.24 -4.32
C ARG A 207 7.21 -14.41 -5.01
N THR A 208 7.21 -14.60 -6.33
CA THR A 208 8.43 -14.74 -7.12
C THR A 208 9.12 -13.43 -7.41
N LEU A 209 8.47 -12.27 -7.20
CA LEU A 209 9.00 -10.96 -7.54
C LEU A 209 10.37 -10.74 -6.90
N LYS A 210 11.36 -10.43 -7.73
CA LYS A 210 12.68 -9.96 -7.33
C LYS A 210 12.85 -8.53 -7.81
N VAL A 211 13.58 -7.75 -7.03
CA VAL A 211 13.88 -6.36 -7.34
C VAL A 211 15.38 -6.14 -7.21
N LEU A 212 15.93 -5.22 -8.00
CA LEU A 212 17.27 -4.70 -7.75
C LEU A 212 17.20 -3.76 -6.56
N ASP A 213 17.90 -4.11 -5.49
CA ASP A 213 18.13 -3.20 -4.37
C ASP A 213 19.21 -2.20 -4.77
N ASN A 214 18.78 -1.00 -5.16
CA ASN A 214 19.65 0.16 -5.31
C ASN A 214 19.81 0.87 -3.95
N GLY A 215 20.19 0.10 -2.92
CA GLY A 215 20.42 0.59 -1.55
C GLY A 215 21.40 1.76 -1.51
#